data_AF-A0A930Z444-F1
#
_entry.id   AF-A0A930Z444-F1
#
_cell.length_a   1.000
_cell.length_b   1.000
_cell.length_c   1.000
_cell.angle_alpha   90.00
_cell.angle_beta   90.00
_cell.angle_gamma   90.00
#
_symmetry.space_group_name_H-M   'P 1'
#
loop_
_entity.id
_entity.type
_entity.pdbx_description
1 polymer ?
#
loop_
_entity_poly.entity_id
_entity_poly.type
_entity_poly.pdbx_seq_one_letter_code
_entity_poly.pdbx_strand_id
1 'polypeptide(L)'
;MMRTSPRPRRPLSAPAAVFALLLVNAQAHSQESWDAVYLGGAKVGHMHTHVEKVNDPQTGKDYRRVRLDVEMTIKRKEDESFVKLMYGT
;
A
#
# COMPACT_ATOMS: atom_id res chain seq x y z
N MET A 1 -59.36 -12.63 39.71
CA MET A 1 -58.89 -12.25 38.35
C MET A 1 -57.38 -12.10 38.36
N MET A 2 -56.66 -13.07 37.80
CA MET A 2 -55.20 -13.10 37.70
C MET A 2 -54.73 -12.20 36.54
N ARG A 3 -53.75 -11.31 36.79
CA ARG A 3 -52.98 -10.63 35.74
C ARG A 3 -51.62 -11.32 35.60
N THR A 4 -51.38 -11.98 34.47
CA THR A 4 -50.06 -12.49 34.09
C THR A 4 -49.25 -11.38 33.43
N SER A 5 -48.08 -11.05 34.00
CA SER A 5 -47.12 -10.11 33.43
C SER A 5 -46.12 -10.83 32.50
N PRO A 6 -45.85 -10.34 31.28
CA PRO A 6 -44.77 -10.88 30.45
C PRO A 6 -43.41 -10.29 30.85
N ARG A 7 -42.40 -11.15 31.08
CA ARG A 7 -40.99 -10.74 31.26
C ARG A 7 -40.30 -10.60 29.90
N PRO A 8 -39.58 -9.50 29.60
CA PRO A 8 -38.71 -9.44 28.44
C PRO A 8 -37.27 -9.86 28.77
N ARG A 9 -36.93 -11.05 28.26
CA ARG A 9 -35.70 -11.49 27.55
C ARG A 9 -34.35 -10.81 27.88
N ARG A 10 -33.42 -11.60 28.42
CA ARG A 10 -31.95 -11.34 28.44
C ARG A 10 -31.39 -11.26 27.01
N PRO A 11 -30.57 -10.27 26.64
CA PRO A 11 -29.67 -10.40 25.50
C PRO A 11 -28.41 -11.15 25.94
N LEU A 12 -28.30 -12.40 25.47
CA LEU A 12 -27.12 -13.23 25.52
C LEU A 12 -26.36 -13.01 24.21
N SER A 13 -25.32 -12.18 24.18
CA SER A 13 -24.24 -12.19 23.16
C SER A 13 -23.38 -10.92 23.27
N ALA A 14 -22.25 -11.01 23.97
CA ALA A 14 -21.28 -9.92 24.02
C ALA A 14 -19.79 -10.29 23.90
N PRO A 15 -19.32 -11.56 23.73
CA PRO A 15 -17.87 -11.76 23.55
C PRO A 15 -17.42 -11.86 22.09
N ALA A 16 -18.32 -12.17 21.13
CA ALA A 16 -17.89 -12.47 19.76
C ALA A 16 -17.43 -11.25 18.95
N ALA A 17 -17.94 -10.04 19.27
CA ALA A 17 -17.58 -8.83 18.55
C ALA A 17 -16.17 -8.31 18.87
N VAL A 18 -15.62 -8.64 20.05
CA VAL A 18 -14.29 -8.16 20.48
C VAL A 18 -13.16 -8.94 19.80
N PHE A 19 -13.37 -10.23 19.51
CA PHE A 19 -12.37 -11.05 18.83
C PHE A 19 -12.23 -10.77 17.33
N ALA A 20 -13.29 -10.27 16.68
CA ALA A 20 -13.27 -9.97 15.24
C ALA A 20 -12.46 -8.71 14.89
N LEU A 21 -12.26 -7.78 15.83
CA LEU A 21 -11.47 -6.56 15.61
C LEU A 21 -9.94 -6.78 15.64
N LEU A 22 -9.46 -7.91 16.16
CA LEU A 22 -8.02 -8.22 16.25
C LEU A 22 -7.46 -8.85 14.96
N LEU A 23 -8.31 -9.18 13.99
CA LEU A 23 -7.92 -9.71 12.67
C LEU A 23 -7.82 -8.63 11.59
N VAL A 24 -7.87 -7.35 11.97
CA VAL A 24 -7.40 -6.25 11.12
C VAL A 24 -5.87 -6.36 11.07
N ASN A 25 -5.43 -7.35 10.30
CA ASN A 25 -4.08 -7.56 9.88
C ASN A 25 -3.55 -6.20 9.42
N ALA A 26 -2.56 -5.70 10.16
CA ALA A 26 -1.66 -4.69 9.67
C ALA A 26 -0.97 -5.28 8.44
N GLN A 27 -1.63 -5.20 7.28
CA GLN A 27 -0.98 -5.40 6.00
C GLN A 27 0.17 -4.41 6.01
N ALA A 28 1.40 -4.92 5.91
CA ALA A 28 2.55 -4.11 5.65
C ALA A 28 2.31 -3.44 4.29
N HIS A 29 1.68 -2.27 4.30
CA HIS A 29 1.34 -1.58 3.07
C HIS A 29 2.63 -1.20 2.37
N SER A 30 2.76 -1.66 1.13
CA SER A 30 3.70 -1.07 0.20
C SER A 30 3.41 0.42 0.11
N GLN A 31 4.47 1.22 0.06
CA GLN A 31 4.38 2.65 -0.19
C GLN A 31 4.75 2.90 -1.63
N GLU A 32 3.92 3.67 -2.32
CA GLU A 32 4.14 4.06 -3.71
C GLU A 32 4.23 5.58 -3.84
N SER A 33 5.15 6.04 -4.68
CA SER A 33 5.26 7.44 -5.10
C SER A 33 5.38 7.53 -6.61
N TRP A 34 4.71 8.53 -7.18
CA TRP A 34 4.74 8.85 -8.60
C TRP A 34 5.23 10.29 -8.76
N ASP A 35 6.41 10.44 -9.33
CA ASP A 35 7.08 11.72 -9.48
C ASP A 35 7.21 12.07 -10.97
N ALA A 36 6.73 13.25 -11.35
CA ALA A 36 6.85 13.72 -12.73
C ALA A 36 8.25 14.31 -12.97
N VAL A 37 8.87 13.96 -14.10
CA VAL A 37 10.16 14.51 -14.51
C VAL A 37 9.95 15.61 -15.53
N TYR A 38 10.55 16.77 -15.27
CA TYR A 38 10.48 17.94 -16.15
C TYR A 38 11.86 18.33 -16.67
N LEU A 39 11.93 18.74 -17.93
CA LEU A 39 13.11 19.33 -18.55
C LEU A 39 12.69 20.60 -19.29
N GLY A 40 13.28 21.74 -18.92
CA GLY A 40 12.93 23.03 -19.53
C GLY A 40 11.45 23.44 -19.35
N GLY A 41 10.79 22.97 -18.28
CA GLY A 41 9.37 23.22 -18.01
C GLY A 41 8.39 22.27 -18.72
N ALA A 42 8.86 21.41 -19.63
CA ALA A 42 8.05 20.37 -20.24
C ALA A 42 8.16 19.05 -19.47
N LYS A 43 7.04 18.36 -19.26
CA LYS A 43 7.06 16.99 -18.70
C LYS A 43 7.67 16.05 -19.72
N VAL A 44 8.74 15.36 -19.34
CA VAL A 44 9.46 14.41 -20.20
C VAL A 44 9.32 12.97 -19.74
N GLY A 45 8.77 12.73 -18.55
CA GLY A 45 8.61 11.37 -18.05
C GLY A 45 8.06 11.31 -16.65
N HIS A 46 8.26 10.16 -16.02
CA HIS A 46 7.90 9.91 -14.63
C HIS A 46 8.82 8.88 -14.00
N MET A 47 8.81 8.89 -12.67
CA MET A 47 9.47 7.93 -11.81
C MET A 47 8.41 7.31 -10.92
N HIS A 48 8.43 5.98 -10.81
CA HIS A 48 7.58 5.22 -9.91
C HIS A 48 8.48 4.55 -8.87
N THR A 49 8.29 4.93 -7.62
CA THR A 49 9.01 4.35 -6.49
C THR A 49 8.05 3.45 -5.71
N HIS A 50 8.43 2.20 -5.50
CA HIS A 50 7.69 1.24 -4.69
C HIS A 50 8.56 0.71 -3.55
N VAL A 51 8.11 0.87 -2.31
CA VAL A 51 8.81 0.45 -1.10
C VAL A 51 7.97 -0.58 -0.35
N GLU A 52 8.51 -1.78 -0.19
CA GLU A 52 7.86 -2.89 0.49
C GLU A 52 8.63 -3.26 1.76
N LYS A 53 7.92 -3.51 2.87
CA LYS A 53 8.53 -4.12 4.06
C LYS A 53 8.70 -5.61 3.79
N VAL A 54 9.93 -6.10 3.89
CA VAL A 54 10.25 -7.53 3.76
C VAL A 54 10.87 -8.01 5.05
N ASN A 55 10.43 -9.16 5.56
CA ASN A 55 11.09 -9.82 6.67
C ASN A 55 11.93 -10.97 6.13
N ASP A 56 13.18 -11.07 6.56
CA ASP A 56 14.01 -12.23 6.28
C ASP A 56 13.66 -13.34 7.27
N PRO A 57 13.08 -14.47 6.81
CA PRO A 57 12.63 -15.54 7.69
C PRO A 57 13.78 -16.29 8.36
N GLN A 58 15.02 -16.21 7.82
CA GLN A 58 16.19 -16.88 8.39
C GLN A 58 16.85 -16.04 9.48
N THR A 59 16.90 -14.72 9.30
CA THR A 59 17.54 -13.81 10.27
C THR A 59 16.55 -13.06 11.16
N GLY A 60 15.26 -13.12 10.85
CA GLY A 60 14.19 -12.36 11.49
C GLY A 60 14.25 -10.84 11.25
N LYS A 61 15.19 -10.36 10.43
CA LYS A 61 15.43 -8.93 10.23
C LYS A 61 14.42 -8.33 9.26
N ASP A 62 14.01 -7.10 9.58
CA ASP A 62 13.17 -6.30 8.71
C ASP A 62 14.05 -5.50 7.72
N TYR A 63 13.71 -5.63 6.45
CA TYR A 63 14.31 -4.91 5.32
C TYR A 63 13.26 -4.07 4.60
N ARG A 64 13.75 -3.18 3.75
CA ARG A 64 12.94 -2.45 2.77
C ARG A 64 13.39 -2.87 1.38
N ARG A 65 12.51 -3.52 0.64
CA ARG A 65 12.67 -3.72 -0.79
C ARG A 65 12.25 -2.43 -1.47
N VAL A 66 13.19 -1.80 -2.16
CA VAL A 66 12.92 -0.60 -2.94
C VAL A 66 13.00 -0.96 -4.40
N ARG A 67 11.97 -0.59 -5.17
CA ARG A 67 11.96 -0.64 -6.63
C ARG A 67 11.80 0.77 -7.17
N LEU A 68 12.57 1.07 -8.20
CA LEU A 68 12.52 2.31 -8.95
C LEU A 68 12.31 1.99 -10.43
N ASP A 69 11.21 2.48 -10.99
CA ASP A 69 10.93 2.43 -12.42
C ASP A 69 10.98 3.86 -12.96
N VAL A 70 11.83 4.11 -13.95
CA VAL A 70 11.99 5.42 -14.60
C VAL A 70 11.68 5.26 -16.07
N GLU A 71 10.79 6.11 -16.58
CA GLU A 71 10.45 6.15 -18.00
C GLU A 71 10.41 7.61 -18.49
N MET A 72 11.21 7.92 -19.51
CA MET A 72 11.34 9.27 -20.06
C MET A 72 11.52 9.27 -21.57
N THR A 73 10.94 10.27 -22.22
CA THR A 73 11.16 10.59 -23.64
C THR A 73 11.69 12.01 -23.75
N ILE A 74 12.89 12.17 -24.33
CA ILE A 74 13.58 13.45 -24.45
C ILE A 74 13.70 13.81 -25.94
N LYS A 75 13.13 14.95 -26.35
CA LYS A 75 13.32 15.50 -27.70
C LYS A 75 14.72 16.09 -27.85
N ARG A 76 15.40 15.80 -28.96
CA ARG A 76 16.71 16.38 -29.31
C ARG A 76 16.70 16.86 -30.76
N LYS A 77 16.26 18.11 -30.95
CA LYS A 77 16.08 18.74 -32.28
C LYS A 77 15.14 17.92 -33.17
N GLU A 78 15.68 17.08 -34.05
CA GLU A 78 14.95 16.33 -35.07
C GLU A 78 14.61 14.90 -34.63
N ASP A 79 15.11 14.44 -33.48
CA ASP A 79 14.84 13.09 -32.96
C ASP A 79 14.39 13.08 -31.50
N GLU A 80 14.18 11.87 -30.98
CA GLU A 80 13.88 11.61 -29.57
C GLU A 80 14.72 10.47 -29.00
N SER A 81 14.99 10.53 -27.71
CA SER A 81 15.62 9.46 -26.93
C SER A 81 14.63 8.92 -25.91
N PHE A 82 14.42 7.61 -25.93
CA PHE A 82 13.65 6.90 -24.92
C PHE A 82 14.59 6.29 -23.88
N VAL A 83 14.29 6.54 -22.61
CA VAL A 83 15.04 6.01 -21.46
C VAL A 83 14.08 5.21 -20.59
N LYS A 84 14.43 3.95 -20.36
CA LYS A 84 13.74 3.08 -19.41
C LYS A 84 14.74 2.43 -18.48
N LEU A 85 14.57 2.64 -17.18
CA LEU A 85 15.39 2.03 -16.14
C LEU A 85 14.48 1.36 -15.13
N MET A 86 14.76 0.10 -14.83
CA MET A 86 14.16 -0.62 -13.72
C MET A 86 15.29 -1.05 -12.79
N TYR A 87 15.21 -0.65 -11.52
CA TYR A 87 16.19 -0.99 -10.51
C TYR A 87 15.49 -1.46 -9.24
N GLY A 88 16.04 -2.46 -8.55
CA GLY A 88 15.52 -2.91 -7.28
C GLY A 88 16.50 -3.76 -6.47
N THR A 89 16.19 -3.91 -5.19
CA THR A 89 16.98 -4.64 -4.17
C THR A 89 16.30 -5.90 -3.67
#